data_AF-A0A1V6J7R7-F1
#
_entry.id   AF-A0A1V6J7R7-F1
#
_cell.length_a   1.000
_cell.length_b   1.000
_cell.length_c   1.000
_cell.angle_alpha   90.00
_cell.angle_beta   90.00
_cell.angle_gamma   90.00
#
_symmetry.space_group_name_H-M   'P 1'
#
loop_
_entity.id
_entity.type
_entity.pdbx_description
1 polymer ?
#
loop_
_entity_poly.entity_id
_entity_poly.type
_entity_poly.pdbx_seq_one_letter_code
_entity_poly.pdbx_strand_id
1 'polypeptide(L)'
;MDNILDNLIAAGQAVPVIVVMDKGYASMTDFQNTERNSDMFDFTAFERLMVEELIPMIDAGYRTHANRNSRAIAGLSIGGFQSWSIGLSHMNLFSYIGGFSGSGMTDSPGNYPSSLNEQMRLLFVSIGTEEPEQMFAGVKAFHDILDEQGVRHIYYESPGTAHEWLTWRRSLNLFTELLFK
;
A
#
# COMPACT_ATOMS: atom_id res chain seq x y z
N MET A 1 -4.05 -6.68 -16.75
CA MET A 1 -4.44 -5.71 -15.68
C MET A 1 -4.91 -4.39 -16.30
N ASP A 2 -4.75 -4.29 -17.62
CA ASP A 2 -4.62 -3.08 -18.41
C ASP A 2 -5.95 -2.31 -18.54
N ASN A 3 -7.08 -2.93 -18.21
CA ASN A 3 -8.39 -2.31 -18.43
C ASN A 3 -9.07 -1.80 -17.15
N ILE A 4 -8.53 -2.03 -15.94
CA ILE A 4 -9.24 -1.62 -14.71
C ILE A 4 -9.32 -0.09 -14.63
N LEU A 5 -8.18 0.59 -14.71
CA LEU A 5 -8.12 2.05 -14.64
C LEU A 5 -8.81 2.68 -15.85
N ASP A 6 -8.60 2.16 -17.06
CA ASP A 6 -9.27 2.67 -18.26
C ASP A 6 -10.80 2.62 -18.13
N ASN A 7 -11.35 1.49 -17.66
CA ASN A 7 -12.78 1.37 -17.45
C ASN A 7 -13.30 2.32 -16.38
N LEU A 8 -12.60 2.42 -15.23
CA LEU A 8 -13.00 3.30 -14.14
C LEU A 8 -12.93 4.78 -14.52
N ILE A 9 -11.90 5.18 -15.26
CA ILE A 9 -11.73 6.56 -15.74
C ILE A 9 -12.79 6.87 -16.80
N ALA A 10 -13.02 5.96 -17.76
CA ALA A 10 -14.05 6.13 -18.78
C ALA A 10 -15.46 6.20 -18.20
N ALA A 11 -15.73 5.46 -17.12
CA ALA A 11 -16.99 5.50 -16.38
C ALA A 11 -17.12 6.71 -15.43
N GLY A 12 -16.08 7.54 -15.29
CA GLY A 12 -16.06 8.68 -14.36
C GLY A 12 -16.02 8.30 -12.88
N GLN A 13 -15.64 7.05 -12.58
CA GLN A 13 -15.58 6.51 -11.22
C GLN A 13 -14.24 6.77 -10.54
N ALA A 14 -13.15 6.84 -11.32
CA ALA A 14 -11.83 7.23 -10.87
C ALA A 14 -11.35 8.49 -11.59
N VAL A 15 -10.54 9.30 -10.90
CA VAL A 15 -9.82 10.40 -11.55
C VAL A 15 -8.73 9.83 -12.49
N PRO A 16 -8.34 10.54 -13.57
CA PRO A 16 -7.16 10.15 -14.34
C PRO A 16 -5.89 10.20 -13.48
N VAL A 17 -5.13 9.10 -13.43
CA VAL A 17 -3.91 8.99 -12.62
C VAL A 17 -2.74 8.42 -13.44
N ILE A 18 -1.52 8.69 -12.97
CA ILE A 18 -0.32 7.95 -13.38
C ILE A 18 -0.14 6.79 -12.39
N VAL A 19 -0.02 5.56 -12.91
CA VAL A 19 0.32 4.38 -12.11
C VAL A 19 1.76 3.99 -12.39
N VAL A 20 2.56 3.89 -11.35
CA VAL A 20 3.96 3.46 -11.41
C VAL A 20 4.05 2.08 -10.76
N MET A 21 4.55 1.10 -11.50
CA MET A 21 4.76 -0.27 -11.02
C MET A 21 6.25 -0.59 -11.11
N ASP A 22 6.89 -0.76 -9.96
CA ASP A 22 8.32 -1.07 -9.87
C ASP A 22 8.55 -2.45 -9.25
N LYS A 23 9.79 -2.92 -9.24
CA LYS A 23 10.20 -4.17 -8.62
C LYS A 23 10.47 -3.92 -7.13
N GLY A 24 9.57 -4.43 -6.28
CA GLY A 24 9.65 -4.31 -4.81
C GLY A 24 10.88 -4.91 -4.11
N TYR A 25 11.84 -5.46 -4.86
CA TYR A 25 13.09 -6.03 -4.36
C TYR A 25 14.26 -5.12 -4.69
N ALA A 26 14.83 -4.50 -3.67
CA ALA A 26 16.06 -3.73 -3.77
C ALA A 26 17.12 -4.26 -2.80
N SER A 27 18.39 -4.05 -3.15
CA SER A 27 19.53 -4.39 -2.31
C SER A 27 20.49 -3.22 -2.36
N MET A 28 20.92 -2.74 -1.20
CA MET A 28 22.01 -1.78 -1.13
C MET A 28 23.30 -2.53 -1.49
N THR A 29 23.97 -2.11 -2.56
CA THR A 29 25.32 -2.57 -2.87
C THR A 29 26.28 -1.76 -2.02
N ASP A 30 26.41 -2.12 -0.74
CA ASP A 30 27.53 -1.62 0.04
C ASP A 30 28.76 -2.44 -0.36
N PHE A 31 29.73 -1.81 -1.01
CA PHE A 31 30.99 -2.46 -1.41
C PHE A 31 31.78 -3.02 -0.21
N GLN A 32 31.36 -2.69 1.03
CA GLN A 32 32.00 -3.15 2.26
C GLN A 32 31.20 -4.20 3.05
N ASN A 33 29.93 -4.47 2.70
CA ASN A 33 29.08 -5.34 3.52
C ASN A 33 28.42 -6.44 2.69
N THR A 34 28.99 -7.65 2.75
CA THR A 34 28.51 -8.84 2.01
C THR A 34 27.37 -9.58 2.71
N GLU A 35 26.89 -9.09 3.86
CA GLU A 35 25.74 -9.68 4.53
C GLU A 35 24.46 -9.21 3.85
N ARG A 36 23.96 -10.03 2.91
CA ARG A 36 22.56 -9.94 2.48
C ARG A 36 21.70 -10.12 3.71
N ASN A 37 21.08 -9.05 4.18
CA ASN A 37 20.01 -9.16 5.17
C ASN A 37 18.94 -10.09 4.57
N SER A 38 18.76 -11.26 5.17
CA SER A 38 17.86 -12.31 4.66
C SER A 38 16.43 -12.13 5.14
N ASP A 39 16.16 -11.04 5.86
CA ASP A 39 14.82 -10.72 6.32
C ASP A 39 13.98 -10.25 5.15
N MET A 40 12.97 -11.05 4.82
CA MET A 40 12.00 -10.77 3.76
C MET A 40 11.15 -9.53 4.05
N PHE A 41 11.14 -9.05 5.30
CA PHE A 41 10.42 -7.85 5.73
C PHE A 41 11.33 -6.64 5.98
N ASP A 42 12.64 -6.73 5.68
CA ASP A 42 13.50 -5.55 5.62
C ASP A 42 13.27 -4.78 4.30
N PHE A 43 12.48 -3.71 4.39
CA PHE A 43 12.14 -2.88 3.24
C PHE A 43 13.07 -1.69 3.05
N THR A 44 14.11 -1.52 3.88
CA THR A 44 14.93 -0.29 3.94
C THR A 44 15.54 0.09 2.59
N ALA A 45 16.10 -0.88 1.87
CA ALA A 45 16.73 -0.63 0.57
C ALA A 45 15.71 -0.16 -0.48
N PHE A 46 14.49 -0.72 -0.46
CA PHE A 46 13.45 -0.36 -1.42
C PHE A 46 12.76 0.94 -1.03
N GLU A 47 12.54 1.17 0.27
CA GLU A 47 12.08 2.46 0.80
C GLU A 47 12.98 3.60 0.33
N ARG A 48 14.30 3.43 0.48
CA ARG A 48 15.29 4.40 0.02
C ARG A 48 15.22 4.63 -1.48
N LEU A 49 15.23 3.56 -2.28
CA LEU A 49 15.10 3.64 -3.74
C LEU A 49 13.80 4.39 -4.14
N MET A 50 12.68 4.07 -3.48
CA MET A 50 11.41 4.70 -3.78
C MET A 50 11.43 6.21 -3.50
N VAL A 51 11.91 6.59 -2.31
CA VAL A 51 11.85 7.97 -1.80
C VAL A 51 12.92 8.86 -2.43
N GLU A 52 14.14 8.36 -2.57
CA GLU A 52 15.29 9.15 -3.03
C GLU A 52 15.46 9.13 -4.56
N GLU A 53 14.97 8.09 -5.26
CA GLU A 53 15.21 7.93 -6.70
C GLU A 53 13.90 7.88 -7.51
N LEU A 54 13.01 6.93 -7.22
CA LEU A 54 11.84 6.66 -8.06
C LEU A 54 10.86 7.83 -8.07
N ILE A 55 10.45 8.35 -6.90
CA ILE A 55 9.52 9.48 -6.82
C ILE A 55 10.10 10.73 -7.50
N PRO A 56 11.35 11.17 -7.21
CA PRO A 56 11.95 12.30 -7.92
C PRO A 56 12.06 12.10 -9.42
N MET A 57 12.44 10.90 -9.88
CA MET A 57 12.54 10.58 -11.31
C MET A 57 11.18 10.70 -12.00
N ILE A 58 10.11 10.17 -11.40
CA ILE A 58 8.76 10.23 -11.98
C ILE A 58 8.23 11.67 -11.99
N ASP A 59 8.38 12.41 -10.89
CA ASP A 59 7.94 13.81 -10.80
C ASP A 59 8.70 14.73 -11.76
N ALA A 60 9.96 14.42 -12.09
CA ALA A 60 10.74 15.15 -13.08
C ALA A 60 10.43 14.74 -14.53
N GLY A 61 10.11 13.45 -14.76
CA GLY A 61 9.88 12.89 -16.09
C GLY A 61 8.46 13.01 -16.61
N TYR A 62 7.47 13.19 -15.73
CA TYR A 62 6.05 13.22 -16.07
C TYR A 62 5.36 14.43 -15.43
N ARG A 63 4.20 14.81 -15.98
CA ARG A 63 3.38 15.90 -15.43
C ARG A 63 2.58 15.40 -14.22
N THR A 64 3.23 15.31 -13.07
CA THR A 64 2.61 14.91 -11.82
C THR A 64 2.17 16.12 -10.98
N HIS A 65 1.24 15.88 -10.06
CA HIS A 65 1.03 16.78 -8.93
C HIS A 65 1.94 16.32 -7.78
N ALA A 66 3.12 16.91 -7.66
CA ALA A 66 4.16 16.47 -6.72
C ALA A 66 3.89 16.88 -5.26
N ASN A 67 2.79 16.38 -4.68
CA ASN A 67 2.42 16.62 -3.29
C ASN A 67 1.70 15.41 -2.69
N ARG A 68 1.70 15.31 -1.35
CA ARG A 68 1.13 14.15 -0.64
C ARG A 68 -0.35 13.90 -0.90
N ASN A 69 -1.14 14.96 -1.10
CA ASN A 69 -2.60 14.84 -1.34
C ASN A 69 -2.91 14.36 -2.77
N SER A 70 -1.89 14.23 -3.62
CA SER A 70 -1.98 13.66 -4.96
C SER A 70 -1.12 12.42 -5.14
N ARG A 71 -0.69 11.79 -4.02
CA ARG A 71 0.16 10.59 -4.04
C ARG A 71 -0.38 9.50 -3.14
N ALA A 72 -0.45 8.30 -3.72
CA ALA A 72 -0.89 7.07 -3.08
C ALA A 72 0.21 6.00 -3.18
N ILE A 73 0.24 5.09 -2.23
CA ILE A 73 1.04 3.87 -2.26
C ILE A 73 0.14 2.68 -1.95
N ALA A 74 0.27 1.61 -2.73
CA ALA A 74 -0.42 0.36 -2.44
C ALA A 74 0.38 -0.83 -2.92
N GLY A 75 0.16 -1.97 -2.28
CA GLY A 75 0.80 -3.22 -2.69
C GLY A 75 0.03 -4.45 -2.22
N LEU A 76 0.41 -5.60 -2.76
CA LEU A 76 -0.23 -6.89 -2.48
C LEU A 76 0.73 -7.84 -1.76
N SER A 77 0.21 -8.71 -0.89
CA SER A 77 1.00 -9.68 -0.13
C SER A 77 2.17 -9.00 0.61
N ILE A 78 3.42 -9.40 0.37
CA ILE A 78 4.64 -8.70 0.85
C ILE A 78 4.61 -7.21 0.51
N GLY A 79 4.16 -6.84 -0.70
CA GLY A 79 4.00 -5.45 -1.11
C GLY A 79 2.94 -4.70 -0.28
N GLY A 80 1.96 -5.40 0.28
CA GLY A 80 0.99 -4.84 1.21
C GLY A 80 1.64 -4.39 2.52
N PHE A 81 2.44 -5.27 3.14
CA PHE A 81 3.28 -4.92 4.30
C PHE A 81 4.22 -3.75 3.99
N GLN A 82 4.89 -3.82 2.83
CA GLN A 82 5.82 -2.79 2.37
C GLN A 82 5.14 -1.44 2.17
N SER A 83 3.96 -1.41 1.54
CA SER A 83 3.21 -0.18 1.29
C SER A 83 2.76 0.51 2.58
N TRP A 84 2.34 -0.27 3.59
CA TRP A 84 1.97 0.25 4.89
C TRP A 84 3.18 0.77 5.66
N SER A 85 4.28 0.02 5.68
CA SER A 85 5.52 0.43 6.33
C SER A 85 6.05 1.75 5.74
N ILE A 86 6.26 1.80 4.42
CA ILE A 86 6.78 2.98 3.73
C ILE A 86 5.80 4.16 3.85
N GLY A 87 4.51 3.91 3.63
CA GLY A 87 3.49 4.97 3.65
C GLY A 87 3.38 5.65 5.02
N LEU A 88 3.45 4.89 6.11
CA LEU A 88 3.40 5.45 7.46
C LEU A 88 4.72 6.13 7.87
N SER A 89 5.87 5.62 7.42
CA SER A 89 7.17 6.28 7.64
C SER A 89 7.31 7.59 6.87
N HIS A 90 6.61 7.73 5.74
CA HIS A 90 6.68 8.88 4.84
C HIS A 90 5.32 9.57 4.64
N MET A 91 4.59 9.82 5.73
CA MET A 91 3.30 10.53 5.68
C MET A 91 3.42 11.94 5.09
N ASN A 92 4.60 12.54 5.05
CA ASN A 92 4.86 13.80 4.33
C ASN A 92 4.81 13.65 2.80
N LEU A 93 4.97 12.44 2.27
CA LEU A 93 4.94 12.11 0.84
C LEU A 93 3.64 11.44 0.40
N PHE A 94 2.97 10.70 1.29
CA PHE A 94 1.76 9.93 0.98
C PHE A 94 0.59 10.36 1.87
N SER A 95 -0.62 10.36 1.29
CA SER A 95 -1.86 10.53 2.07
C SER A 95 -2.90 9.43 1.80
N TYR A 96 -2.59 8.49 0.91
CA TYR A 96 -3.43 7.33 0.59
C TYR A 96 -2.55 6.07 0.67
N ILE A 97 -2.91 5.09 1.51
CA ILE A 97 -2.17 3.83 1.68
C ILE A 97 -3.13 2.66 1.48
N GLY A 98 -2.71 1.64 0.72
CA GLY A 98 -3.50 0.43 0.48
C GLY A 98 -2.71 -0.87 0.64
N GLY A 99 -3.17 -1.76 1.52
CA GLY A 99 -2.62 -3.10 1.69
C GLY A 99 -3.60 -4.17 1.22
N PHE A 100 -3.20 -4.97 0.23
CA PHE A 100 -4.02 -6.04 -0.34
C PHE A 100 -3.48 -7.41 0.05
N SER A 101 -4.22 -8.20 0.84
CA SER A 101 -3.75 -9.49 1.36
C SER A 101 -2.41 -9.40 2.11
N GLY A 102 -2.17 -8.25 2.73
CA GLY A 102 -0.95 -7.88 3.43
C GLY A 102 -1.13 -6.47 3.99
N SER A 103 -0.91 -6.30 5.29
CA SER A 103 -1.21 -5.07 6.03
C SER A 103 -0.10 -4.78 7.04
N GLY A 104 -0.22 -3.80 7.94
CA GLY A 104 0.84 -3.58 8.94
C GLY A 104 1.09 -4.85 9.79
N MET A 105 2.34 -5.05 10.21
CA MET A 105 2.71 -6.23 11.01
C MET A 105 2.03 -6.15 12.38
N THR A 106 1.41 -7.26 12.81
CA THR A 106 0.73 -7.38 14.10
C THR A 106 1.68 -7.52 15.28
N ASP A 107 2.96 -7.81 15.05
CA ASP A 107 3.94 -8.14 16.10
C ASP A 107 4.39 -6.92 16.91
N SER A 108 4.03 -5.72 16.44
CA SER A 108 3.98 -4.53 17.27
C SER A 108 2.75 -3.74 16.85
N PRO A 109 1.59 -3.93 17.49
CA PRO A 109 0.46 -3.03 17.31
C PRO A 109 0.88 -1.73 17.99
N GLY A 110 1.72 -0.95 17.31
CA GLY A 110 2.10 0.36 17.76
C GLY A 110 0.83 1.14 18.05
N ASN A 111 0.83 1.91 19.12
CA ASN A 111 -0.19 2.94 19.28
C ASN A 111 -0.08 3.85 18.06
N TYR A 112 -1.02 3.76 17.13
CA TYR A 112 -1.08 4.69 16.02
C TYR A 112 -1.35 6.08 16.58
N PRO A 113 -0.60 7.10 16.15
CA PRO A 113 -0.80 8.43 16.69
C PRO A 113 -2.21 8.90 16.32
N SER A 114 -2.90 9.58 17.25
CA SER A 114 -4.23 10.14 16.99
C SER A 114 -4.26 11.06 15.77
N SER A 115 -3.13 11.70 15.44
CA SER A 115 -2.95 12.51 14.24
C SER A 115 -3.04 11.73 12.93
N LEU A 116 -3.03 10.39 12.95
CA LEU A 116 -3.09 9.58 11.74
C LEU A 116 -4.37 9.87 10.95
N ASN A 117 -5.49 10.07 11.65
CA ASN A 117 -6.77 10.45 11.04
C ASN A 117 -6.72 11.83 10.37
N GLU A 118 -5.89 12.75 10.86
CA GLU A 118 -5.74 14.10 10.30
C GLU A 118 -4.78 14.12 9.11
N GLN A 119 -3.73 13.27 9.17
CA GLN A 119 -2.72 13.18 8.13
C GLN A 119 -3.20 12.34 6.94
N MET A 120 -3.89 11.23 7.17
CA MET A 120 -4.25 10.28 6.12
C MET A 120 -5.65 10.57 5.57
N ARG A 121 -5.73 10.64 4.23
CA ARG A 121 -6.99 10.76 3.50
C ARG A 121 -7.65 9.40 3.27
N LEU A 122 -6.83 8.36 3.08
CA LEU A 122 -7.31 6.99 2.93
C LEU A 122 -6.29 6.02 3.51
N LEU A 123 -6.80 5.12 4.34
CA LEU A 123 -6.15 3.87 4.70
C LEU A 123 -7.06 2.75 4.22
N PHE A 124 -6.51 1.79 3.47
CA PHE A 124 -7.27 0.70 2.87
C PHE A 124 -6.62 -0.64 3.19
N VAL A 125 -7.42 -1.56 3.70
CA VAL A 125 -7.01 -2.92 4.05
C VAL A 125 -7.96 -3.87 3.33
N SER A 126 -7.42 -4.90 2.67
CA SER A 126 -8.28 -5.91 2.07
C SER A 126 -7.67 -7.31 2.12
N ILE A 127 -8.53 -8.31 2.00
CA ILE A 127 -8.16 -9.73 1.98
C ILE A 127 -9.22 -10.55 1.21
N GLY A 128 -8.88 -11.71 0.68
CA GLY A 128 -9.87 -12.68 0.17
C GLY A 128 -10.51 -13.49 1.30
N THR A 129 -11.78 -13.89 1.18
CA THR A 129 -12.47 -14.68 2.23
C THR A 129 -11.96 -16.11 2.34
N GLU A 130 -11.30 -16.63 1.30
CA GLU A 130 -10.78 -18.00 1.23
C GLU A 130 -9.25 -18.05 1.32
N GLU A 131 -8.62 -17.02 1.88
CA GLU A 131 -7.18 -17.02 2.14
C GLU A 131 -6.78 -18.02 3.23
N PRO A 132 -5.51 -18.47 3.25
CA PRO A 132 -5.01 -19.30 4.34
C PRO A 132 -5.37 -18.70 5.70
N GLU A 133 -5.84 -19.52 6.62
CA GLU A 133 -6.41 -19.07 7.91
C GLU A 133 -5.51 -18.09 8.65
N GLN A 134 -4.20 -18.34 8.68
CA GLN A 134 -3.23 -17.46 9.35
C GLN A 134 -3.13 -16.08 8.68
N MET A 135 -3.23 -16.01 7.36
CA MET A 135 -3.23 -14.73 6.62
C MET A 135 -4.53 -13.96 6.85
N PHE A 136 -5.67 -14.65 6.77
CA PHE A 136 -6.97 -14.05 7.05
C PHE A 136 -7.02 -13.48 8.47
N ALA A 137 -6.66 -14.30 9.46
CA ALA A 137 -6.62 -13.91 10.86
C ALA A 137 -5.66 -12.73 11.10
N GLY A 138 -4.47 -12.74 10.48
CA GLY A 138 -3.50 -11.66 10.63
C GLY A 138 -3.99 -10.31 10.11
N VAL A 139 -4.56 -10.26 8.89
CA VAL A 139 -5.08 -9.02 8.32
C VAL A 139 -6.36 -8.57 9.01
N LYS A 140 -7.23 -9.50 9.44
CA LYS A 140 -8.42 -9.17 10.23
C LYS A 140 -8.02 -8.56 11.58
N ALA A 141 -7.08 -9.18 12.29
CA ALA A 141 -6.57 -8.66 13.56
C ALA A 141 -5.96 -7.25 13.39
N PHE A 142 -5.24 -7.01 12.30
CA PHE A 142 -4.74 -5.68 11.98
C PHE A 142 -5.87 -4.64 11.82
N HIS A 143 -6.91 -4.97 11.07
CA HIS A 143 -8.10 -4.12 10.93
C HIS A 143 -8.80 -3.90 12.28
N ASP A 144 -8.95 -4.94 13.10
CA ASP A 144 -9.56 -4.86 14.44
C ASP A 144 -8.77 -3.89 15.34
N ILE A 145 -7.44 -3.95 15.31
CA ILE A 145 -6.57 -3.01 16.05
C ILE A 145 -6.81 -1.56 15.59
N LEU A 146 -6.94 -1.32 14.28
CA LEU A 146 -7.22 0.02 13.77
C LEU A 146 -8.59 0.52 14.24
N ASP A 147 -9.61 -0.33 14.23
CA ASP A 147 -10.95 -0.02 14.72
C ASP A 147 -10.96 0.28 16.23
N GLU A 148 -10.29 -0.54 17.04
CA GLU A 148 -10.15 -0.35 18.48
C GLU A 148 -9.45 0.97 18.83
N GLN A 149 -8.47 1.38 18.03
CA GLN A 149 -7.75 2.65 18.20
C GLN A 149 -8.47 3.84 17.54
N GLY A 150 -9.62 3.64 16.90
CA GLY A 150 -10.39 4.69 16.24
C GLY A 150 -9.72 5.27 14.99
N VAL A 151 -8.83 4.51 14.34
CA VAL A 151 -8.18 4.89 13.08
C VAL A 151 -9.16 4.68 11.93
N ARG A 152 -9.49 5.75 11.20
CA ARG A 152 -10.39 5.71 10.05
C ARG A 152 -9.72 4.99 8.89
N HIS A 153 -10.35 3.91 8.44
CA HIS A 153 -9.87 3.13 7.31
C HIS A 153 -11.04 2.40 6.63
N ILE A 154 -10.77 1.88 5.44
CA ILE A 154 -11.69 1.00 4.70
C ILE A 154 -11.17 -0.42 4.81
N TYR A 155 -12.03 -1.34 5.20
CA TYR A 155 -11.77 -2.79 5.19
C TYR A 155 -12.64 -3.47 4.14
N TYR A 156 -12.03 -4.27 3.27
CA TYR A 156 -12.72 -4.99 2.20
C TYR A 156 -12.33 -6.46 2.14
N GLU A 157 -13.33 -7.34 2.23
CA GLU A 157 -13.17 -8.76 1.98
C GLU A 157 -13.64 -9.11 0.57
N SER A 158 -12.77 -9.71 -0.25
CA SER A 158 -13.12 -10.20 -1.59
C SER A 158 -13.78 -11.57 -1.47
N PRO A 159 -15.09 -11.71 -1.78
CA PRO A 159 -15.82 -12.94 -1.54
C PRO A 159 -15.40 -14.07 -2.48
N GLY A 160 -15.15 -15.25 -1.93
CA GLY A 160 -14.88 -16.49 -2.66
C GLY A 160 -13.53 -16.51 -3.36
N THR A 161 -12.56 -15.70 -2.91
CA THR A 161 -11.22 -15.65 -3.51
C THR A 161 -10.14 -15.87 -2.45
N ALA A 162 -9.03 -16.47 -2.86
CA ALA A 162 -7.90 -16.77 -1.99
C ALA A 162 -6.72 -15.79 -2.22
N HIS A 163 -5.49 -16.22 -1.93
CA HIS A 163 -4.28 -15.43 -2.10
C HIS A 163 -3.85 -15.36 -3.57
N GLU A 164 -4.68 -14.70 -4.38
CA GLU A 164 -4.62 -14.75 -5.84
C GLU A 164 -5.00 -13.43 -6.51
N TRP A 165 -4.70 -13.34 -7.80
CA TRP A 165 -4.88 -12.12 -8.58
C TRP A 165 -6.30 -11.57 -8.63
N LEU A 166 -7.34 -12.40 -8.50
CA LEU A 166 -8.72 -11.89 -8.51
C LEU A 166 -9.02 -11.06 -7.26
N THR A 167 -8.52 -11.46 -6.09
CA THR A 167 -8.56 -10.67 -4.85
C THR A 167 -7.97 -9.30 -5.09
N TRP A 168 -6.74 -9.24 -5.59
CA TRP A 168 -6.02 -7.97 -5.76
C TRP A 168 -6.59 -7.10 -6.87
N ARG A 169 -7.19 -7.68 -7.91
CA ARG A 169 -7.90 -6.92 -8.95
C ARG A 169 -9.14 -6.22 -8.38
N ARG A 170 -9.90 -6.90 -7.51
CA ARG A 170 -11.06 -6.30 -6.83
C ARG A 170 -10.63 -5.23 -5.84
N SER A 171 -9.58 -5.49 -5.06
CA SER A 171 -9.00 -4.48 -4.15
C SER A 171 -8.52 -3.24 -4.90
N LEU A 172 -7.78 -3.40 -5.99
CA LEU A 172 -7.32 -2.28 -6.81
C LEU A 172 -8.50 -1.49 -7.39
N ASN A 173 -9.52 -2.17 -7.91
CA ASN A 173 -10.71 -1.52 -8.45
C ASN A 173 -11.38 -0.60 -7.42
N LEU A 174 -11.66 -1.10 -6.21
CA LEU A 174 -12.26 -0.32 -5.14
C LEU A 174 -11.33 0.78 -4.62
N PHE A 175 -10.05 0.48 -4.41
CA PHE A 175 -9.08 1.44 -3.92
C PHE A 175 -8.95 2.64 -4.86
N THR A 176 -8.84 2.40 -6.17
CA THR A 176 -8.69 3.45 -7.19
C THR A 176 -9.90 4.38 -7.27
N GLU A 177 -11.13 3.89 -7.02
CA GLU A 177 -12.31 4.74 -6.95
C GLU A 177 -12.26 5.76 -5.80
N LEU A 178 -11.45 5.52 -4.77
CA LEU A 178 -11.37 6.37 -3.57
C LEU A 178 -10.23 7.39 -3.62
N LEU A 179 -9.34 7.31 -4.63
CA LEU A 179 -8.15 8.15 -4.71
C LEU A 179 -8.46 9.58 -5.15
N PHE A 180 -7.74 10.53 -4.54
CA PHE A 180 -7.64 11.95 -4.94
C PHE A 180 -8.97 12.70 -5.04
N LYS A 181 -9.96 12.26 -4.26
CA LYS A 181 -11.20 12.97 -3.97
C LYS A 181 -11.09 13.79 -2.69
#